data_AF-A0A496R991-F1
#
_entry.id   AF-A0A496R991-F1
#
_cell.length_a   1.000
_cell.length_b   1.000
_cell.length_c   1.000
_cell.angle_alpha   90.00
_cell.angle_beta   90.00
_cell.angle_gamma   90.00
#
_symmetry.space_group_name_H-M   'P 1'
#
loop_
_entity.id
_entity.type
_entity.pdbx_description
1 polymer ?
#
loop_
_entity_poly.entity_id
_entity_poly.type
_entity_poly.pdbx_seq_one_letter_code
_entity_poly.pdbx_strand_id
1 'polypeptide(L)'
;MLFVKQLENFRRSHFMKRITMLLILIGLVLLVSLPVFAGGQNEAEAPAEETAVMEEGVGPTNSNPLSDLRVRQAIAYAIDMDTIAETMFDGMVLPATGRVPDGPMKAPGLNRYAYDPDKSRALLKAANWDPNYKLDLGYYYGDQMTVDLMTAIQAYLSDVGIKMSFRKLEGDVGAQLNSVPTDPANGPSAVEIDLGYGGHAALALQEYFNVYKTGKSAQYPSDPKMDALIDAINATADPVELKKALFEIEKYEVDNLAAYSLYYMPMFVYESIDLNRNGEIYGNPQYNYDWNIQNWTMKPESNGKMVLQTNGGPIEFFQNPWENPGIWISNKVLYDRLIACDGALTPTHGQMADYELSSDGMTLKFTMKDGVKWHDGAAVTVDDVQFSIEKIILAPTAHKVLLSTFNSIKGAEEFIAGTADHISGINTDGNTITIEMAKLDPNILLTFTQFAILPEKYLADADPLKMLQSPFFQHPVGSGPYKIGKVEMNDYLVMVPNEDYYDGVPKIDEIQCYPSFDSDPNVVKNATAGILDYGFSKNPSEVSSLRALDNIKLETVDVPYTRILWFYQYPKK
;
A
#
# COMPACT_ATOMS: atom_id res chain seq x y z
N MET A 1 -14.84 -7.18 -34.61
CA MET A 1 -14.27 -7.09 -35.99
C MET A 1 -13.99 -5.64 -36.44
N LEU A 2 -14.78 -4.64 -36.02
CA LEU A 2 -14.53 -3.22 -36.33
C LEU A 2 -13.33 -2.63 -35.56
N PHE A 3 -13.13 -3.04 -34.30
CA PHE A 3 -12.05 -2.58 -33.42
C PHE A 3 -10.65 -3.02 -33.88
N VAL A 4 -10.52 -4.27 -34.36
CA VAL A 4 -9.26 -4.83 -34.92
C VAL A 4 -8.81 -4.06 -36.17
N LYS A 5 -9.75 -3.67 -37.04
CA LYS A 5 -9.47 -2.85 -38.22
C LYS A 5 -9.09 -1.40 -37.88
N GLN A 6 -9.57 -0.86 -36.75
CA GLN A 6 -9.16 0.47 -36.29
C GLN A 6 -7.74 0.45 -35.70
N LEU A 7 -7.37 -0.59 -34.96
CA LEU A 7 -6.00 -0.80 -34.46
C LEU A 7 -4.96 -0.95 -35.59
N GLU A 8 -5.27 -1.71 -36.64
CA GLU A 8 -4.36 -1.88 -37.79
C GLU A 8 -4.15 -0.57 -38.59
N ASN A 9 -5.20 0.22 -38.77
CA ASN A 9 -5.11 1.51 -39.47
C ASN A 9 -4.36 2.56 -38.64
N PHE A 10 -4.45 2.50 -37.30
CA PHE A 10 -3.70 3.37 -36.39
C PHE A 10 -2.19 3.06 -36.39
N ARG A 11 -1.81 1.77 -36.43
CA ARG A 11 -0.41 1.31 -36.52
C ARG A 11 0.34 1.89 -37.72
N ARG A 12 -0.30 2.01 -38.89
CA ARG A 12 0.33 2.58 -40.10
C ARG A 12 0.58 4.10 -40.02
N SER A 13 -0.30 4.82 -39.33
CA SER A 13 -0.18 6.28 -39.13
C SER A 13 0.96 6.64 -38.17
N HIS A 14 1.16 5.85 -37.10
CA HIS A 14 2.16 6.14 -36.07
C HIS A 14 3.60 5.84 -36.49
N PHE A 15 3.81 4.82 -37.34
CA PHE A 15 5.13 4.49 -37.87
C PHE A 15 5.72 5.63 -38.72
N MET A 16 4.88 6.34 -39.50
CA MET A 16 5.35 7.51 -40.27
C MET A 16 5.68 8.72 -39.37
N LYS A 17 4.94 8.94 -38.27
CA LYS A 17 5.22 10.06 -37.36
C LYS A 17 6.55 9.90 -36.60
N ARG A 18 6.95 8.66 -36.26
CA ARG A 18 8.24 8.39 -35.60
C ARG A 18 9.44 8.65 -36.52
N ILE A 19 9.32 8.43 -37.83
CA ILE A 19 10.40 8.71 -38.80
C ILE A 19 10.60 10.23 -38.98
N THR A 20 9.52 11.01 -39.02
CA THR A 20 9.61 12.47 -39.16
C THR A 20 10.22 13.15 -37.93
N MET A 21 9.99 12.59 -36.73
CA MET A 21 10.53 13.13 -35.48
C MET A 21 12.02 12.78 -35.27
N LEU A 22 12.47 11.62 -35.77
CA LEU A 22 13.88 11.21 -35.72
C LEU A 22 14.77 12.04 -36.66
N LEU A 23 14.22 12.55 -37.78
CA LEU A 23 14.96 13.41 -38.72
C LEU A 23 15.11 14.87 -38.24
N ILE A 24 14.30 15.32 -37.27
CA ILE A 24 14.37 16.68 -36.73
C ILE A 24 15.40 16.79 -35.58
N LEU A 25 15.74 15.68 -34.91
CA LEU A 25 16.72 15.67 -33.82
C LEU A 25 18.20 15.62 -34.26
N ILE A 26 18.49 15.33 -35.53
CA ILE A 26 19.88 15.19 -36.04
C ILE A 26 20.45 16.55 -36.49
N GLY A 27 19.67 17.63 -36.47
CA GLY A 27 20.03 18.92 -37.05
C GLY A 27 20.24 20.07 -36.08
N LEU A 28 20.91 19.93 -34.92
CA LEU A 28 21.32 21.11 -34.13
C LEU A 28 22.39 20.84 -33.04
N VAL A 29 23.67 20.59 -33.39
CA VAL A 29 24.79 20.86 -32.46
C VAL A 29 26.03 21.30 -33.25
N LEU A 30 26.47 22.55 -33.05
CA LEU A 30 27.74 23.09 -33.55
C LEU A 30 28.40 23.97 -32.47
N LEU A 31 29.70 23.70 -32.28
CA LEU A 31 30.77 24.57 -31.77
C LEU A 31 30.88 24.82 -30.24
N VAL A 32 31.72 24.01 -29.58
CA VAL A 32 32.89 24.53 -28.84
C VAL A 32 34.06 23.55 -29.00
N SER A 33 35.20 24.09 -29.42
CA SER A 33 36.47 23.42 -29.77
C SER A 33 37.40 23.24 -28.56
N LEU A 34 38.10 22.09 -28.44
CA LEU A 34 39.44 21.89 -27.84
C LEU A 34 40.01 20.50 -28.28
N PRO A 35 41.33 20.23 -28.20
CA PRO A 35 42.09 19.68 -29.33
C PRO A 35 42.29 18.15 -29.35
N VAL A 36 42.58 17.72 -30.57
CA VAL A 36 42.91 16.38 -31.07
C VAL A 36 44.13 15.76 -30.36
N PHE A 37 43.96 14.53 -29.87
CA PHE A 37 45.01 13.52 -29.83
C PHE A 37 44.58 12.32 -30.68
N ALA A 38 45.51 11.86 -31.50
CA ALA A 38 45.31 10.91 -32.59
C ALA A 38 45.37 9.45 -32.14
N GLY A 39 44.61 8.61 -32.84
CA GLY A 39 45.08 7.30 -33.29
C GLY A 39 44.62 6.09 -32.50
N GLY A 40 43.66 5.35 -33.07
CA GLY A 40 43.31 4.00 -32.65
C GLY A 40 41.96 3.57 -33.22
N GLN A 41 41.95 3.10 -34.48
CA GLN A 41 40.81 2.39 -35.05
C GLN A 41 40.60 1.09 -34.27
N ASN A 42 39.42 0.89 -33.69
CA ASN A 42 38.90 -0.43 -33.40
C ASN A 42 37.52 -0.53 -34.06
N GLU A 43 37.41 -1.49 -34.97
CA GLU A 43 36.18 -1.89 -35.63
C GLU A 43 35.13 -2.29 -34.57
N ALA A 44 33.89 -1.82 -34.75
CA ALA A 44 32.79 -2.25 -33.92
C ALA A 44 32.46 -3.71 -34.26
N GLU A 45 32.80 -4.63 -33.36
CA GLU A 45 32.27 -5.99 -33.37
C GLU A 45 30.75 -5.95 -33.16
N ALA A 46 30.02 -6.70 -34.00
CA ALA A 46 28.60 -6.97 -33.81
C ALA A 46 28.37 -7.66 -32.45
N PRO A 47 27.22 -7.42 -31.77
CA PRO A 47 26.97 -8.05 -30.49
C PRO A 47 26.92 -9.57 -30.68
N ALA A 48 27.73 -10.28 -29.91
CA ALA A 48 27.71 -11.73 -29.84
C ALA A 48 26.30 -12.21 -29.47
N GLU A 49 25.79 -13.21 -30.19
CA GLU A 49 24.62 -13.97 -29.76
C GLU A 49 24.89 -14.51 -28.35
N GLU A 50 24.14 -14.00 -27.38
CA GLU A 50 24.13 -14.50 -26.01
C GLU A 50 23.48 -15.89 -26.05
N THR A 51 24.30 -16.93 -26.24
CA THR A 51 23.88 -18.31 -26.07
C THR A 51 23.42 -18.46 -24.62
N ALA A 52 22.11 -18.62 -24.44
CA ALA A 52 21.49 -18.91 -23.16
C ALA A 52 22.17 -20.11 -22.51
N VAL A 53 23.04 -19.83 -21.53
CA VAL A 53 23.48 -20.83 -20.57
C VAL A 53 22.24 -21.13 -19.73
N MET A 54 21.65 -22.31 -19.90
CA MET A 54 20.56 -22.77 -19.03
C MET A 54 21.16 -22.95 -17.63
N GLU A 55 20.91 -22.00 -16.73
CA GLU A 55 21.27 -22.12 -15.32
C GLU A 55 20.63 -23.40 -14.73
N GLU A 56 21.38 -24.13 -13.89
CA GLU A 56 20.81 -25.22 -13.11
C GLU A 56 19.71 -24.67 -12.18
N GLY A 57 18.50 -25.25 -12.21
CA GLY A 57 17.38 -24.89 -11.34
C GLY A 57 16.16 -24.22 -12.01
N VAL A 58 16.20 -23.95 -13.32
CA VAL A 58 15.13 -23.22 -14.04
C VAL A 58 14.00 -24.13 -14.56
N GLY A 59 13.67 -25.20 -13.83
CA GLY A 59 12.59 -26.15 -14.18
C GLY A 59 11.36 -26.02 -13.27
N PRO A 60 10.25 -26.73 -13.58
CA PRO A 60 9.12 -26.79 -12.66
C PRO A 60 9.54 -27.41 -11.33
N THR A 61 9.18 -26.77 -10.21
CA THR A 61 9.46 -27.33 -8.87
C THR A 61 8.38 -28.31 -8.41
N ASN A 62 7.22 -28.32 -9.06
CA ASN A 62 6.15 -29.28 -8.82
C ASN A 62 5.24 -29.46 -10.07
N SER A 63 4.08 -30.11 -9.92
CA SER A 63 3.17 -30.41 -11.04
C SER A 63 2.41 -29.20 -11.60
N ASN A 64 2.37 -28.08 -10.88
CA ASN A 64 1.73 -26.85 -11.33
C ASN A 64 2.60 -26.17 -12.40
N PRO A 65 2.06 -25.83 -13.59
CA PRO A 65 2.81 -25.10 -14.61
C PRO A 65 3.40 -23.75 -14.16
N LEU A 66 2.74 -23.07 -13.21
CA LEU A 66 3.24 -21.82 -12.63
C LEU A 66 4.37 -22.01 -11.61
N SER A 67 4.73 -23.25 -11.27
CA SER A 67 5.94 -23.56 -10.52
C SER A 67 7.22 -23.47 -11.38
N ASP A 68 7.09 -23.42 -12.71
CA ASP A 68 8.19 -23.21 -13.65
C ASP A 68 8.43 -21.71 -13.87
N LEU A 69 9.62 -21.23 -13.49
CA LEU A 69 10.02 -19.84 -13.67
C LEU A 69 9.87 -19.36 -15.12
N ARG A 70 10.15 -20.22 -16.12
CA ARG A 70 10.10 -19.84 -17.54
C ARG A 70 8.67 -19.52 -17.98
N VAL A 71 7.68 -20.22 -17.43
CA VAL A 71 6.26 -19.94 -17.70
C VAL A 71 5.88 -18.58 -17.11
N ARG A 72 6.29 -18.30 -15.86
CA ARG A 72 6.04 -16.99 -15.24
C ARG A 72 6.72 -15.85 -16.02
N GLN A 73 7.97 -16.04 -16.42
CA GLN A 73 8.71 -15.07 -17.24
C GLN A 73 8.03 -14.87 -18.59
N ALA A 74 7.53 -15.94 -19.23
CA ALA A 74 6.79 -15.82 -20.48
C ALA A 74 5.51 -14.99 -20.33
N ILE A 75 4.79 -15.14 -19.22
CA ILE A 75 3.63 -14.30 -18.89
C ILE A 75 4.05 -12.83 -18.76
N ALA A 76 5.12 -12.55 -18.02
CA ALA A 76 5.59 -11.16 -17.81
C ALA A 76 6.02 -10.50 -19.13
N TYR A 77 6.84 -11.15 -19.96
CA TYR A 77 7.27 -10.62 -21.27
C TYR A 77 6.12 -10.49 -22.27
N ALA A 78 5.00 -11.19 -22.09
CA ALA A 78 3.85 -11.11 -22.99
C ALA A 78 2.97 -9.86 -22.77
N ILE A 79 3.07 -9.19 -21.62
CA ILE A 79 2.16 -8.10 -21.25
C ILE A 79 2.84 -6.75 -21.47
N ASP A 80 2.34 -5.95 -22.40
CA ASP A 80 2.84 -4.59 -22.65
C ASP A 80 2.24 -3.58 -21.66
N MET A 81 2.82 -3.52 -20.46
CA MET A 81 2.38 -2.61 -19.41
C MET A 81 2.61 -1.13 -19.76
N ASP A 82 3.58 -0.82 -20.62
CA ASP A 82 3.83 0.56 -21.06
C ASP A 82 2.67 1.07 -21.90
N THR A 83 2.26 0.29 -22.91
CA THR A 83 1.08 0.61 -23.73
C THR A 83 -0.20 0.62 -22.90
N ILE A 84 -0.37 -0.32 -21.95
CA ILE A 84 -1.55 -0.35 -21.06
C ILE A 84 -1.61 0.93 -20.21
N ALA A 85 -0.51 1.31 -19.55
CA ALA A 85 -0.46 2.50 -18.71
C ALA A 85 -0.76 3.79 -19.50
N GLU A 86 -0.21 3.92 -20.71
CA GLU A 86 -0.46 5.08 -21.57
C GLU A 86 -1.91 5.12 -22.07
N THR A 87 -2.44 4.00 -22.58
CA THR A 87 -3.69 4.03 -23.35
C THR A 87 -4.94 3.77 -22.54
N MET A 88 -4.84 3.00 -21.45
CA MET A 88 -5.98 2.66 -20.59
C MET A 88 -6.05 3.54 -19.35
N PHE A 89 -4.89 3.95 -18.83
CA PHE A 89 -4.79 4.76 -17.62
C PHE A 89 -4.42 6.21 -17.91
N ASP A 90 -4.29 6.63 -19.17
CA ASP A 90 -3.91 8.00 -19.58
C ASP A 90 -2.60 8.47 -18.91
N GLY A 91 -1.65 7.55 -18.72
CA GLY A 91 -0.38 7.80 -18.04
C GLY A 91 -0.48 8.05 -16.53
N MET A 92 -1.64 7.83 -15.90
CA MET A 92 -1.85 8.06 -14.46
C MET A 92 -1.21 7.00 -13.56
N VAL A 93 -0.77 5.86 -14.13
CA VAL A 93 -0.07 4.80 -13.41
C VAL A 93 1.31 4.60 -14.00
N LEU A 94 2.24 4.10 -13.18
CA LEU A 94 3.61 3.86 -13.61
C LEU A 94 3.86 2.35 -13.74
N PRO A 95 4.27 1.84 -14.91
CA PRO A 95 4.67 0.43 -15.06
C PRO A 95 5.72 0.05 -14.00
N ALA A 96 5.46 -1.03 -13.27
CA ALA A 96 6.30 -1.41 -12.15
C ALA A 96 7.51 -2.23 -12.62
N THR A 97 8.63 -2.14 -11.87
CA THR A 97 9.81 -3.00 -12.09
C THR A 97 10.14 -3.86 -10.87
N GLY A 98 9.24 -3.90 -9.88
CA GLY A 98 9.39 -4.59 -8.60
C GLY A 98 8.30 -4.16 -7.62
N ARG A 99 8.27 -4.78 -6.43
CA ARG A 99 7.25 -4.50 -5.40
C ARG A 99 7.34 -3.09 -4.82
N VAL A 100 8.55 -2.64 -4.53
CA VAL A 100 8.84 -1.32 -3.95
C VAL A 100 8.72 -0.26 -5.05
N PRO A 101 7.94 0.82 -4.85
CA PRO A 101 7.90 1.94 -5.79
C PRO A 101 9.26 2.63 -5.96
N ASP A 102 9.38 3.42 -7.02
CA ASP A 102 10.58 4.20 -7.29
C ASP A 102 10.95 5.12 -6.11
N GLY A 103 12.22 5.07 -5.70
CA GLY A 103 12.71 5.86 -4.57
C GLY A 103 14.03 5.36 -4.00
N PRO A 104 14.51 5.97 -2.90
CA PRO A 104 15.79 5.62 -2.30
C PRO A 104 15.89 4.17 -1.80
N MET A 105 14.75 3.54 -1.53
CA MET A 105 14.66 2.18 -0.98
C MET A 105 14.46 1.12 -2.07
N LYS A 106 14.46 1.49 -3.35
CA LYS A 106 14.33 0.56 -4.47
C LYS A 106 15.68 0.08 -5.00
N ALA A 107 15.81 -1.22 -5.21
CA ALA A 107 17.02 -1.81 -5.79
C ALA A 107 17.28 -1.30 -7.22
N PRO A 108 18.52 -0.94 -7.58
CA PRO A 108 18.86 -0.59 -8.95
C PRO A 108 18.97 -1.83 -9.85
N GLY A 109 18.69 -1.66 -11.14
CA GLY A 109 18.94 -2.70 -12.16
C GLY A 109 18.01 -3.91 -12.10
N LEU A 110 16.82 -3.76 -11.52
CA LEU A 110 15.78 -4.79 -11.54
C LEU A 110 15.31 -5.09 -12.97
N ASN A 111 15.03 -6.36 -13.25
CA ASN A 111 14.49 -6.76 -14.55
C ASN A 111 13.05 -6.24 -14.71
N ARG A 112 12.83 -5.37 -15.69
CA ARG A 112 11.50 -4.79 -15.99
C ARG A 112 10.57 -5.75 -16.71
N TYR A 113 11.08 -6.85 -17.29
CA TYR A 113 10.31 -7.71 -18.18
C TYR A 113 9.62 -6.94 -19.31
N ALA A 114 10.38 -6.02 -19.95
CA ALA A 114 9.87 -5.21 -21.05
C ALA A 114 9.25 -6.08 -22.16
N TYR A 115 8.15 -5.61 -22.76
CA TYR A 115 7.34 -6.37 -23.70
C TYR A 115 8.17 -7.04 -24.82
N ASP A 116 8.17 -8.36 -24.84
CA ASP A 116 8.90 -9.20 -25.79
C ASP A 116 8.12 -10.51 -26.05
N PRO A 117 7.14 -10.49 -26.98
CA PRO A 117 6.32 -11.65 -27.28
C PRO A 117 7.10 -12.79 -27.95
N ASP A 118 8.25 -12.51 -28.57
CA ASP A 118 9.11 -13.53 -29.17
C ASP A 118 9.86 -14.32 -28.09
N LYS A 119 10.43 -13.62 -27.10
CA LYS A 119 11.02 -14.24 -25.91
C LYS A 119 9.99 -15.02 -25.10
N SER A 120 8.77 -14.50 -24.97
CA SER A 120 7.66 -15.23 -24.35
C SER A 120 7.39 -16.57 -25.04
N ARG A 121 7.22 -16.58 -26.37
CA ARG A 121 7.04 -17.83 -27.16
C ARG A 121 8.22 -18.79 -27.02
N ALA A 122 9.45 -18.27 -27.01
CA ALA A 122 10.65 -19.08 -26.84
C ALA A 122 10.69 -19.76 -25.46
N LEU A 123 10.35 -19.03 -24.40
CA LEU A 123 10.28 -19.55 -23.04
C LEU A 123 9.18 -20.62 -22.87
N LEU A 124 7.98 -20.39 -23.43
CA LEU A 124 6.90 -21.39 -23.42
C LEU A 124 7.29 -22.68 -24.11
N LYS A 125 7.99 -22.57 -25.25
CA LYS A 125 8.54 -23.73 -25.95
C LYS A 125 9.58 -24.45 -25.10
N ALA A 126 10.50 -23.73 -24.46
CA ALA A 126 11.51 -24.31 -23.57
C ALA A 126 10.90 -24.99 -22.33
N ALA A 127 9.77 -24.46 -21.85
CA ALA A 127 9.01 -25.00 -20.73
C ALA A 127 8.11 -26.19 -21.11
N ASN A 128 8.04 -26.57 -22.40
CA ASN A 128 7.08 -27.56 -22.90
C ASN A 128 5.63 -27.23 -22.52
N TRP A 129 5.25 -25.96 -22.63
CA TRP A 129 3.92 -25.48 -22.28
C TRP A 129 2.82 -26.27 -23.01
N ASP A 130 1.79 -26.71 -22.29
CA ASP A 130 0.60 -27.30 -22.89
C ASP A 130 -0.32 -26.20 -23.44
N PRO A 131 -0.46 -26.06 -24.78
CA PRO A 131 -1.31 -25.04 -25.39
C PRO A 131 -2.81 -25.23 -25.11
N ASN A 132 -3.21 -26.35 -24.49
CA ASN A 132 -4.58 -26.59 -24.07
C ASN A 132 -4.85 -26.20 -22.62
N TYR A 133 -3.80 -26.00 -21.82
CA TYR A 133 -3.95 -25.49 -20.48
C TYR A 133 -4.55 -24.09 -20.52
N LYS A 134 -5.59 -23.87 -19.70
CA LYS A 134 -6.29 -22.60 -19.60
C LYS A 134 -6.17 -22.10 -18.17
N LEU A 135 -5.48 -20.98 -18.00
CA LEU A 135 -5.31 -20.31 -16.71
C LEU A 135 -6.65 -19.73 -16.23
N ASP A 136 -7.00 -19.94 -14.95
CA ASP A 136 -8.11 -19.26 -14.27
C ASP A 136 -7.59 -18.07 -13.45
N LEU A 137 -8.05 -16.85 -13.77
CA LEU A 137 -7.71 -15.63 -13.06
C LEU A 137 -8.88 -15.15 -12.19
N GLY A 138 -8.65 -14.98 -10.89
CA GLY A 138 -9.58 -14.35 -9.96
C GLY A 138 -9.23 -12.88 -9.67
N TYR A 139 -10.22 -12.00 -9.58
CA TYR A 139 -10.09 -10.62 -9.09
C TYR A 139 -11.30 -10.22 -8.24
N TYR A 140 -11.22 -9.15 -7.46
CA TYR A 140 -12.33 -8.73 -6.56
C TYR A 140 -12.83 -7.30 -6.77
N TYR A 141 -12.11 -6.48 -7.54
CA TYR A 141 -12.54 -5.13 -7.87
C TYR A 141 -13.79 -5.14 -8.76
N GLY A 142 -14.73 -4.24 -8.48
CA GLY A 142 -16.04 -4.19 -9.16
C GLY A 142 -16.12 -3.21 -10.33
N ASP A 143 -15.05 -2.47 -10.60
CA ASP A 143 -15.03 -1.41 -11.60
C ASP A 143 -14.79 -1.94 -13.03
N GLN A 144 -15.26 -1.18 -14.02
CA GLN A 144 -15.13 -1.55 -15.44
C GLN A 144 -13.66 -1.53 -15.92
N MET A 145 -12.83 -0.65 -15.36
CA MET A 145 -11.41 -0.56 -15.75
C MET A 145 -10.66 -1.86 -15.44
N THR A 146 -10.99 -2.53 -14.33
CA THR A 146 -10.46 -3.86 -14.01
C THR A 146 -10.86 -4.90 -15.07
N VAL A 147 -12.13 -4.90 -15.53
CA VAL A 147 -12.60 -5.82 -16.57
C VAL A 147 -11.88 -5.60 -17.90
N ASP A 148 -11.69 -4.33 -18.26
CA ASP A 148 -10.98 -3.95 -19.48
C ASP A 148 -9.50 -4.37 -19.40
N LEU A 149 -8.85 -4.18 -18.24
CA LEU A 149 -7.47 -4.62 -18.01
C LEU A 149 -7.33 -6.15 -18.14
N MET A 150 -8.25 -6.92 -17.54
CA MET A 150 -8.21 -8.39 -17.65
C MET A 150 -8.44 -8.86 -19.08
N THR A 151 -9.27 -8.15 -19.85
CA THR A 151 -9.50 -8.41 -21.27
C THR A 151 -8.24 -8.11 -22.10
N ALA A 152 -7.54 -7.01 -21.81
CA ALA A 152 -6.27 -6.68 -22.46
C ALA A 152 -5.19 -7.73 -22.16
N ILE A 153 -5.02 -8.11 -20.90
CA ILE A 153 -4.07 -9.17 -20.49
C ILE A 153 -4.44 -10.49 -21.18
N GLN A 154 -5.71 -10.88 -21.23
CA GLN A 154 -6.16 -12.07 -21.95
C GLN A 154 -5.76 -12.05 -23.42
N ALA A 155 -5.88 -10.91 -24.10
CA ALA A 155 -5.47 -10.77 -25.50
C ALA A 155 -3.94 -10.91 -25.67
N TYR A 156 -3.16 -10.22 -24.83
CA TYR A 156 -1.70 -10.32 -24.82
C TYR A 156 -1.20 -11.76 -24.61
N LEU A 157 -1.79 -12.48 -23.66
CA LEU A 157 -1.47 -13.89 -23.40
C LEU A 157 -1.90 -14.80 -24.56
N SER A 158 -3.05 -14.54 -25.18
CA SER A 158 -3.51 -15.31 -26.33
C SER A 158 -2.57 -15.20 -27.53
N ASP A 159 -1.97 -14.02 -27.76
CA ASP A 159 -1.05 -13.76 -28.87
C ASP A 159 0.27 -14.56 -28.78
N VAL A 160 0.64 -15.01 -27.58
CA VAL A 160 1.82 -15.87 -27.35
C VAL A 160 1.46 -17.35 -27.16
N GLY A 161 0.17 -17.70 -27.20
CA GLY A 161 -0.31 -19.08 -27.11
C GLY A 161 -0.75 -19.52 -25.71
N ILE A 162 -0.97 -18.58 -24.78
CA ILE A 162 -1.49 -18.86 -23.43
C ILE A 162 -3.00 -18.58 -23.41
N LYS A 163 -3.81 -19.57 -23.02
CA LYS A 163 -5.25 -19.39 -22.81
C LYS A 163 -5.52 -18.95 -21.37
N MET A 164 -6.40 -17.97 -21.19
CA MET A 164 -6.84 -17.50 -19.88
C MET A 164 -8.36 -17.29 -19.85
N SER A 165 -9.02 -17.61 -18.73
CA SER A 165 -10.29 -16.98 -18.33
C SER A 165 -10.09 -16.13 -17.09
N PHE A 166 -10.98 -15.18 -16.88
CA PHE A 166 -11.02 -14.39 -15.65
C PHE A 166 -12.44 -14.28 -15.12
N ARG A 167 -12.56 -14.12 -13.80
CA ARG A 167 -13.84 -13.94 -13.11
C ARG A 167 -13.69 -13.08 -11.86
N LYS A 168 -14.74 -12.30 -11.57
CA LYS A 168 -14.87 -11.63 -10.28
C LYS A 168 -15.16 -12.69 -9.20
N LEU A 169 -14.43 -12.63 -8.10
CA LEU A 169 -14.65 -13.44 -6.92
C LEU A 169 -15.76 -12.80 -6.07
N GLU A 170 -16.61 -13.65 -5.50
CA GLU A 170 -17.74 -13.24 -4.65
C GLU A 170 -17.71 -14.03 -3.34
N GLY A 171 -18.36 -13.51 -2.29
CA GLY A 171 -18.37 -14.14 -0.96
C GLY A 171 -17.10 -13.85 -0.16
N ASP A 172 -16.54 -14.87 0.51
CA ASP A 172 -15.30 -14.74 1.29
C ASP A 172 -14.08 -14.70 0.35
N VAL A 173 -13.82 -13.53 -0.22
CA VAL A 173 -12.67 -13.28 -1.10
C VAL A 173 -11.36 -13.46 -0.34
N GLY A 174 -11.33 -13.14 0.95
CA GLY A 174 -10.15 -13.27 1.79
C GLY A 174 -9.65 -14.71 1.84
N ALA A 175 -10.54 -15.66 2.15
CA ALA A 175 -10.23 -17.08 2.12
C ALA A 175 -9.87 -17.57 0.71
N GLN A 176 -10.63 -17.15 -0.31
CA GLN A 176 -10.40 -17.54 -1.71
C GLN A 176 -9.04 -17.10 -2.27
N LEU A 177 -8.42 -16.07 -1.69
CA LEU A 177 -7.12 -15.56 -2.14
C LEU A 177 -5.96 -15.95 -1.22
N ASN A 178 -6.20 -16.06 0.09
CA ASN A 178 -5.14 -16.08 1.11
C ASN A 178 -5.16 -17.31 2.02
N SER A 179 -6.01 -18.32 1.77
CA SER A 179 -5.91 -19.58 2.52
C SER A 179 -4.56 -20.25 2.27
N VAL A 180 -3.80 -20.44 3.35
CA VAL A 180 -2.47 -21.06 3.30
C VAL A 180 -2.61 -22.60 3.30
N PRO A 181 -1.87 -23.33 2.47
CA PRO A 181 -1.81 -24.79 2.51
C PRO A 181 -1.32 -25.33 3.85
N THR A 182 -1.80 -26.52 4.24
CA THR A 182 -1.34 -27.19 5.48
C THR A 182 0.13 -27.60 5.41
N ASP A 183 0.59 -28.09 4.25
CA ASP A 183 2.01 -28.33 3.97
C ASP A 183 2.54 -27.18 3.10
N PRO A 184 3.39 -26.30 3.65
CA PRO A 184 3.86 -25.10 2.95
C PRO A 184 4.96 -25.36 1.92
N ALA A 185 5.43 -26.61 1.76
CA ALA A 185 6.44 -26.96 0.78
C ALA A 185 5.83 -27.74 -0.39
N ASN A 186 5.06 -28.79 -0.10
CA ASN A 186 4.57 -29.73 -1.12
C ASN A 186 3.06 -29.94 -1.07
N GLY A 187 2.36 -29.26 -0.17
CA GLY A 187 0.91 -29.40 -0.02
C GLY A 187 0.17 -28.86 -1.24
N PRO A 188 -1.01 -29.42 -1.54
CA PRO A 188 -1.83 -28.86 -2.60
C PRO A 188 -2.33 -27.46 -2.21
N SER A 189 -2.47 -26.59 -3.19
CA SER A 189 -2.99 -25.23 -3.03
C SER A 189 -4.31 -25.26 -2.28
N ALA A 190 -4.45 -24.40 -1.28
CA ALA A 190 -5.73 -24.17 -0.62
C ALA A 190 -6.63 -23.21 -1.41
N VAL A 191 -6.10 -22.63 -2.50
CA VAL A 191 -6.77 -21.70 -3.42
C VAL A 191 -6.94 -22.36 -4.80
N GLU A 192 -8.08 -22.12 -5.46
CA GLU A 192 -8.47 -22.81 -6.70
C GLU A 192 -7.99 -22.14 -8.00
N ILE A 193 -7.75 -20.82 -7.98
CA ILE A 193 -7.33 -20.05 -9.15
C ILE A 193 -5.84 -20.27 -9.47
N ASP A 194 -5.46 -20.06 -10.73
CA ASP A 194 -4.05 -20.02 -11.16
C ASP A 194 -3.41 -18.66 -10.88
N LEU A 195 -4.17 -17.60 -11.18
CA LEU A 195 -3.71 -16.22 -11.10
C LEU A 195 -4.64 -15.39 -10.24
N GLY A 196 -4.09 -14.49 -9.44
CA GLY A 196 -4.85 -13.47 -8.70
C GLY A 196 -4.50 -12.07 -9.17
N TYR A 197 -5.48 -11.22 -9.45
CA TYR A 197 -5.25 -9.78 -9.62
C TYR A 197 -5.68 -9.03 -8.36
N GLY A 198 -4.73 -8.29 -7.77
CA GLY A 198 -4.94 -7.54 -6.55
C GLY A 198 -3.87 -6.48 -6.32
N GLY A 199 -4.15 -5.52 -5.44
CA GLY A 199 -3.15 -4.54 -5.00
C GLY A 199 -2.55 -4.93 -3.65
N HIS A 200 -1.30 -4.53 -3.41
CA HIS A 200 -0.67 -4.60 -2.09
C HIS A 200 -0.24 -3.18 -1.69
N ALA A 201 -0.94 -2.62 -0.71
CA ALA A 201 -0.58 -1.35 -0.08
C ALA A 201 0.23 -1.67 1.18
N ALA A 202 1.46 -1.17 1.27
CA ALA A 202 2.37 -1.46 2.37
C ALA A 202 2.44 -0.26 3.32
N LEU A 203 2.22 -0.50 4.61
CA LEU A 203 2.54 0.48 5.65
C LEU A 203 4.06 0.48 5.88
N ALA A 204 4.65 -0.72 5.94
CA ALA A 204 6.08 -0.94 6.04
C ALA A 204 6.55 -1.73 4.81
N LEU A 205 7.68 -1.35 4.19
CA LEU A 205 8.17 -1.99 2.95
C LEU A 205 8.40 -3.50 3.10
N GLN A 206 8.70 -3.99 4.31
CA GLN A 206 8.86 -5.39 4.61
C GLN A 206 7.58 -6.20 4.37
N GLU A 207 6.39 -5.59 4.44
CA GLU A 207 5.11 -6.29 4.18
C GLU A 207 5.04 -6.88 2.77
N TYR A 208 5.66 -6.22 1.79
CA TYR A 208 5.73 -6.75 0.42
C TYR A 208 6.36 -8.13 0.34
N PHE A 209 7.26 -8.45 1.28
CA PHE A 209 8.07 -9.66 1.25
C PHE A 209 7.72 -10.64 2.37
N ASN A 210 7.30 -10.15 3.54
CA ASN A 210 6.93 -10.98 4.70
C ASN A 210 5.82 -11.98 4.38
N VAL A 211 4.97 -11.68 3.38
CA VAL A 211 3.94 -12.58 2.87
C VAL A 211 4.52 -13.88 2.28
N TYR A 212 5.77 -13.88 1.83
CA TYR A 212 6.44 -15.03 1.24
C TYR A 212 7.16 -15.93 2.25
N LYS A 213 7.16 -15.58 3.53
CA LYS A 213 7.77 -16.43 4.57
C LYS A 213 7.09 -17.80 4.54
N THR A 214 7.87 -18.87 4.64
CA THR A 214 7.37 -20.23 4.71
C THR A 214 6.22 -20.36 5.73
N GLY A 215 5.10 -20.93 5.29
CA GLY A 215 3.90 -21.08 6.11
C GLY A 215 3.00 -19.84 6.20
N LYS A 216 3.32 -18.75 5.49
CA LYS A 216 2.48 -17.53 5.46
C LYS A 216 1.85 -17.23 4.10
N SER A 217 2.32 -17.87 3.03
CA SER A 217 1.86 -17.59 1.65
C SER A 217 0.86 -18.62 1.15
N ALA A 218 -0.24 -18.15 0.55
CA ALA A 218 -1.13 -19.00 -0.25
C ALA A 218 -0.61 -19.25 -1.67
N GLN A 219 0.30 -18.39 -2.14
CA GLN A 219 0.78 -18.33 -3.51
C GLN A 219 2.12 -19.05 -3.69
N TYR A 220 3.02 -18.86 -2.74
CA TYR A 220 4.44 -19.16 -2.87
C TYR A 220 4.85 -20.31 -1.92
N PRO A 221 5.27 -21.47 -2.47
CA PRO A 221 5.85 -22.55 -1.68
C PRO A 221 7.13 -22.13 -0.95
N SER A 222 7.50 -22.95 0.04
CA SER A 222 8.68 -22.75 0.87
C SER A 222 9.94 -22.55 0.03
N ASP A 223 10.70 -21.51 0.36
CA ASP A 223 11.97 -21.17 -0.27
C ASP A 223 12.96 -20.72 0.81
N PRO A 224 13.96 -21.55 1.16
CA PRO A 224 14.92 -21.22 2.20
C PRO A 224 15.72 -19.93 1.94
N LYS A 225 15.94 -19.57 0.67
CA LYS A 225 16.66 -18.34 0.32
C LYS A 225 15.77 -17.12 0.52
N MET A 226 14.50 -17.20 0.10
CA MET A 226 13.51 -16.15 0.42
C MET A 226 13.37 -15.99 1.94
N ASP A 227 13.28 -17.09 2.69
CA ASP A 227 13.16 -17.05 4.14
C ASP A 227 14.33 -16.34 4.82
N ALA A 228 15.57 -16.62 4.39
CA ALA A 228 16.76 -15.98 4.92
C ALA A 228 16.82 -14.48 4.58
N LEU A 229 16.40 -14.09 3.37
CA LEU A 229 16.30 -12.69 2.97
C LEU A 229 15.23 -11.94 3.76
N ILE A 230 14.09 -12.59 4.04
CA ILE A 230 13.04 -12.05 4.91
C ILE A 230 13.57 -11.87 6.33
N ASP A 231 14.34 -12.83 6.85
CA ASP A 231 14.94 -12.68 8.18
C ASP A 231 15.91 -11.48 8.23
N ALA A 232 16.67 -11.24 7.14
CA ALA A 232 17.60 -10.11 7.06
C ALA A 232 16.89 -8.75 7.11
N ILE A 233 15.80 -8.53 6.36
CA ILE A 233 15.06 -7.24 6.39
C ILE A 233 14.32 -7.00 7.72
N ASN A 234 14.11 -8.04 8.53
CA ASN A 234 13.48 -7.95 9.85
C ASN A 234 14.50 -7.98 11.01
N ALA A 235 15.79 -8.09 10.73
CA ALA A 235 16.84 -8.22 11.75
C ALA A 235 17.50 -6.89 12.15
N THR A 236 17.17 -5.77 11.50
CA THR A 236 17.82 -4.48 11.75
C THR A 236 16.85 -3.31 11.62
N ALA A 237 16.93 -2.38 12.58
CA ALA A 237 16.28 -1.07 12.53
C ALA A 237 17.19 0.02 11.94
N ASP A 238 18.46 -0.31 11.64
CA ASP A 238 19.39 0.63 10.99
C ASP A 238 18.98 0.84 9.52
N PRO A 239 18.73 2.08 9.08
CA PRO A 239 18.21 2.36 7.74
C PRO A 239 19.20 2.01 6.62
N VAL A 240 20.51 2.04 6.88
CA VAL A 240 21.54 1.69 5.89
C VAL A 240 21.60 0.19 5.70
N GLU A 241 21.59 -0.58 6.78
CA GLU A 241 21.57 -2.05 6.71
C GLU A 241 20.24 -2.57 6.17
N LEU A 242 19.10 -1.97 6.59
CA LEU A 242 17.79 -2.31 6.06
C LEU A 242 17.72 -2.09 4.54
N LYS A 243 18.26 -0.97 4.04
CA LYS A 243 18.30 -0.68 2.60
C LYS A 243 19.10 -1.74 1.82
N LYS A 244 20.25 -2.18 2.34
CA LYS A 244 21.04 -3.26 1.70
C LYS A 244 20.26 -4.56 1.64
N ALA A 245 19.64 -4.97 2.76
CA ALA A 245 18.83 -6.18 2.82
C ALA A 245 17.61 -6.11 1.89
N LEU A 246 16.95 -4.94 1.81
CA LEU A 246 15.84 -4.70 0.87
C LEU A 246 16.30 -4.85 -0.59
N PHE A 247 17.47 -4.33 -0.94
CA PHE A 247 17.98 -4.45 -2.31
C PHE A 247 18.21 -5.91 -2.72
N GLU A 248 18.72 -6.73 -1.81
CA GLU A 248 18.96 -8.16 -2.07
C GLU A 248 17.65 -8.92 -2.26
N ILE A 249 16.65 -8.70 -1.40
CA ILE A 249 15.35 -9.39 -1.51
C ILE A 249 14.53 -8.90 -2.70
N GLU A 250 14.53 -7.61 -3.02
CA GLU A 250 13.88 -7.07 -4.21
C GLU A 250 14.41 -7.72 -5.48
N LYS A 251 15.74 -7.80 -5.62
CA LYS A 251 16.36 -8.45 -6.77
C LYS A 251 15.96 -9.92 -6.85
N TYR A 252 16.02 -10.63 -5.73
CA TYR A 252 15.66 -12.04 -5.70
C TYR A 252 14.18 -12.29 -6.03
N GLU A 253 13.26 -11.48 -5.51
CA GLU A 253 11.83 -11.59 -5.77
C GLU A 253 11.49 -11.34 -7.25
N VAL A 254 12.13 -10.34 -7.87
CA VAL A 254 11.94 -10.00 -9.29
C VAL A 254 12.56 -11.05 -10.21
N ASP A 255 13.77 -11.54 -9.90
CA ASP A 255 14.46 -12.55 -10.71
C ASP A 255 13.75 -13.91 -10.62
N ASN A 256 13.26 -14.28 -9.44
CA ASN A 256 12.48 -15.51 -9.26
C ASN A 256 10.99 -15.33 -9.61
N LEU A 257 10.57 -14.09 -9.85
CA LEU A 257 9.22 -13.70 -10.27
C LEU A 257 8.14 -14.36 -9.40
N ALA A 258 8.24 -14.18 -8.08
CA ALA A 258 7.30 -14.76 -7.11
C ALA A 258 5.87 -14.25 -7.37
N ALA A 259 5.74 -13.00 -7.80
CA ALA A 259 4.58 -12.44 -8.48
C ALA A 259 5.05 -11.47 -9.59
N TYR A 260 4.14 -11.04 -10.46
CA TYR A 260 4.43 -10.00 -11.45
C TYR A 260 3.83 -8.66 -11.02
N SER A 261 4.68 -7.68 -10.74
CA SER A 261 4.25 -6.31 -10.44
C SER A 261 3.88 -5.60 -11.73
N LEU A 262 2.61 -5.22 -11.90
CA LEU A 262 2.09 -4.61 -13.13
C LEU A 262 2.37 -3.11 -13.14
N TYR A 263 1.94 -2.39 -12.11
CA TYR A 263 2.08 -0.94 -12.02
C TYR A 263 1.99 -0.42 -10.59
N TYR A 264 2.64 0.72 -10.33
CA TYR A 264 2.45 1.52 -9.13
C TYR A 264 1.19 2.36 -9.27
N MET A 265 0.33 2.31 -8.25
CA MET A 265 -0.89 3.10 -8.18
C MET A 265 -0.66 4.29 -7.25
N PRO A 266 -0.46 5.50 -7.78
CA PRO A 266 -0.41 6.69 -6.92
C PRO A 266 -1.79 6.98 -6.32
N MET A 267 -1.80 7.86 -5.33
CA MET A 267 -3.01 8.42 -4.75
C MET A 267 -3.25 9.81 -5.32
N PHE A 268 -4.50 10.13 -5.65
CA PHE A 268 -4.87 11.44 -6.14
C PHE A 268 -5.65 12.17 -5.06
N VAL A 269 -4.98 13.07 -4.34
CA VAL A 269 -5.61 13.90 -3.31
C VAL A 269 -6.32 15.04 -4.01
N TYR A 270 -7.62 15.17 -3.80
CA TYR A 270 -8.41 16.28 -4.32
C TYR A 270 -8.74 17.26 -3.21
N GLU A 271 -8.66 18.56 -3.51
CA GLU A 271 -8.89 19.64 -2.57
C GLU A 271 -9.67 20.76 -3.24
N SER A 272 -10.63 21.35 -2.54
CA SER A 272 -11.31 22.56 -3.01
C SER A 272 -10.30 23.71 -3.12
N ILE A 273 -10.48 24.57 -4.12
CA ILE A 273 -9.68 25.80 -4.24
C ILE A 273 -9.84 26.74 -3.03
N ASP A 274 -10.93 26.58 -2.28
CA ASP A 274 -11.26 27.35 -1.08
C ASP A 274 -10.60 26.78 0.19
N LEU A 275 -9.99 25.58 0.11
CA LEU A 275 -9.16 25.01 1.17
C LEU A 275 -7.74 25.57 1.11
N ASN A 276 -7.23 25.97 2.27
CA ASN A 276 -5.83 26.35 2.45
C ASN A 276 -5.21 25.56 3.62
N ARG A 277 -4.28 24.67 3.27
CA ARG A 277 -3.49 23.87 4.22
C ARG A 277 -2.40 24.68 4.93
N ASN A 278 -2.22 25.96 4.61
CA ASN A 278 -1.22 26.85 5.22
C ASN A 278 0.23 26.36 5.13
N GLY A 279 0.56 25.68 4.01
CA GLY A 279 1.92 25.20 3.71
C GLY A 279 2.22 23.79 4.21
N GLU A 280 1.25 23.11 4.83
CA GLU A 280 1.41 21.73 5.30
C GLU A 280 1.57 20.74 4.15
N ILE A 281 2.38 19.70 4.37
CA ILE A 281 2.82 18.76 3.33
C ILE A 281 1.75 17.73 2.95
N TYR A 282 1.80 17.25 1.71
CA TYR A 282 1.07 16.05 1.29
C TYR A 282 1.77 14.79 1.81
N GLY A 283 0.98 13.76 2.06
CA GLY A 283 1.46 12.46 2.50
C GLY A 283 0.51 11.36 2.11
N ASN A 284 0.91 10.11 2.35
CA ASN A 284 0.11 8.95 2.01
C ASN A 284 -1.27 9.03 2.71
N PRO A 285 -2.37 9.29 1.97
CA PRO A 285 -3.65 9.54 2.59
C PRO A 285 -4.28 8.27 3.18
N GLN A 286 -3.75 7.08 2.85
CA GLN A 286 -4.22 5.82 3.43
C GLN A 286 -3.78 5.62 4.88
N TYR A 287 -2.73 6.31 5.32
CA TYR A 287 -2.13 6.17 6.64
C TYR A 287 -2.13 7.48 7.41
N ASN A 288 -1.79 7.41 8.69
CA ASN A 288 -1.68 8.58 9.53
C ASN A 288 -0.32 9.25 9.30
N TYR A 289 -0.33 10.56 9.13
CA TYR A 289 0.85 11.42 9.16
C TYR A 289 0.43 12.73 9.80
N ASP A 290 1.41 13.55 10.16
CA ASP A 290 1.15 14.85 10.75
C ASP A 290 0.56 15.79 9.69
N TRP A 291 -0.75 16.02 9.81
CA TRP A 291 -1.48 16.92 8.93
C TRP A 291 -1.37 18.37 9.36
N ASN A 292 -1.08 18.59 10.65
CA ASN A 292 -1.32 19.85 11.32
C ASN A 292 -2.68 20.46 10.94
N ILE A 293 -3.73 19.64 10.94
CA ILE A 293 -5.07 20.06 10.47
C ILE A 293 -5.61 21.24 11.28
N GLN A 294 -5.18 21.41 12.54
CA GLN A 294 -5.51 22.58 13.36
C GLN A 294 -5.07 23.90 12.70
N ASN A 295 -4.05 23.86 11.85
CA ASN A 295 -3.56 25.03 11.12
C ASN A 295 -4.34 25.33 9.85
N TRP A 296 -5.10 24.38 9.30
CA TRP A 296 -5.80 24.55 8.02
C TRP A 296 -6.94 25.56 8.15
N THR A 297 -7.29 26.18 7.03
CA THR A 297 -8.37 27.17 6.96
C THR A 297 -9.23 26.93 5.73
N MET A 298 -10.52 27.16 5.84
CA MET A 298 -11.45 27.22 4.71
C MET A 298 -11.86 28.67 4.46
N LYS A 299 -12.20 28.99 3.22
CA LYS A 299 -12.95 30.22 2.96
C LYS A 299 -14.25 30.21 3.78
N PRO A 300 -14.56 31.27 4.55
CA PRO A 300 -15.78 31.31 5.32
C PRO A 300 -17.05 31.29 4.46
N GLU A 301 -18.07 30.58 4.93
CA GLU A 301 -19.43 30.66 4.40
C GLU A 301 -20.06 32.04 4.65
N SER A 302 -21.26 32.27 4.11
CA SER A 302 -22.00 33.54 4.29
C SER A 302 -22.33 33.87 5.75
N ASN A 303 -22.38 32.87 6.63
CA ASN A 303 -22.59 33.01 8.07
C ASN A 303 -21.28 33.27 8.85
N GLY A 304 -20.13 33.31 8.17
CA GLY A 304 -18.80 33.51 8.76
C GLY A 304 -18.10 32.24 9.25
N LYS A 305 -18.74 31.07 9.23
CA LYS A 305 -18.12 29.80 9.63
C LYS A 305 -17.20 29.25 8.54
N MET A 306 -16.10 28.64 8.95
CA MET A 306 -15.24 27.82 8.12
C MET A 306 -15.67 26.35 8.24
N VAL A 307 -16.25 25.80 7.17
CA VAL A 307 -16.72 24.41 7.12
C VAL A 307 -15.91 23.65 6.09
N LEU A 308 -15.38 22.49 6.47
CA LEU A 308 -14.73 21.53 5.58
C LEU A 308 -15.69 20.37 5.30
N GLN A 309 -16.11 20.18 4.06
CA GLN A 309 -16.96 19.06 3.66
C GLN A 309 -16.12 17.93 3.04
N THR A 310 -16.35 16.69 3.44
CA THR A 310 -15.54 15.53 3.03
C THR A 310 -16.37 14.26 2.99
N ASN A 311 -15.85 13.21 2.36
CA ASN A 311 -16.36 11.85 2.53
C ASN A 311 -15.78 11.20 3.82
N GLY A 312 -16.03 9.90 4.01
CA GLY A 312 -15.49 9.16 5.15
C GLY A 312 -16.33 9.24 6.43
N GLY A 313 -17.60 9.63 6.32
CA GLY A 313 -18.57 9.52 7.42
C GLY A 313 -18.89 8.04 7.74
N PRO A 314 -19.28 7.72 8.99
CA PRO A 314 -19.61 6.35 9.38
C PRO A 314 -20.93 5.88 8.76
N ILE A 315 -20.99 4.58 8.42
CA ILE A 315 -22.19 3.94 7.89
C ILE A 315 -22.98 3.26 9.01
N GLU A 316 -22.42 2.21 9.61
CA GLU A 316 -23.06 1.50 10.74
C GLU A 316 -22.37 1.82 12.08
N PHE A 317 -21.08 2.11 12.03
CA PHE A 317 -20.21 2.40 13.16
C PHE A 317 -19.00 3.21 12.68
N PHE A 318 -18.32 3.88 13.62
CA PHE A 318 -16.97 4.39 13.40
C PHE A 318 -16.01 3.22 13.24
N GLN A 319 -15.10 3.36 12.29
CA GLN A 319 -14.20 2.28 11.91
C GLN A 319 -13.11 2.10 12.97
N ASN A 320 -12.64 0.86 13.11
CA ASN A 320 -11.61 0.54 14.08
C ASN A 320 -10.29 1.18 13.62
N PRO A 321 -9.69 2.10 14.40
CA PRO A 321 -8.45 2.76 13.99
C PRO A 321 -7.24 1.82 13.92
N TRP A 322 -7.35 0.60 14.46
CA TRP A 322 -6.29 -0.40 14.44
C TRP A 322 -6.30 -1.31 13.20
N GLU A 323 -7.37 -1.33 12.40
CA GLU A 323 -7.46 -2.20 11.22
C GLU A 323 -6.91 -1.52 9.96
N ASN A 324 -7.44 -0.34 9.65
CA ASN A 324 -7.01 0.50 8.53
C ASN A 324 -6.59 1.87 9.07
N PRO A 325 -5.36 1.98 9.62
CA PRO A 325 -4.91 3.21 10.27
C PRO A 325 -4.93 4.34 9.25
N GLY A 326 -5.71 5.39 9.50
CA GLY A 326 -5.66 6.59 8.67
C GLY A 326 -6.44 6.57 7.35
N ILE A 327 -7.23 5.55 6.99
CA ILE A 327 -8.11 5.68 5.80
C ILE A 327 -9.24 6.68 6.06
N TRP A 328 -9.86 6.58 7.23
CA TRP A 328 -11.02 7.39 7.60
C TRP A 328 -10.57 8.70 8.22
N ILE A 329 -11.18 9.82 7.81
CA ILE A 329 -10.83 11.14 8.35
C ILE A 329 -10.99 11.19 9.88
N SER A 330 -12.01 10.51 10.42
CA SER A 330 -12.21 10.35 11.86
C SER A 330 -11.01 9.68 12.54
N ASN A 331 -10.39 8.67 11.93
CA ASN A 331 -9.17 8.05 12.47
C ASN A 331 -7.98 9.01 12.51
N LYS A 332 -7.98 10.02 11.64
CA LYS A 332 -6.90 11.00 11.54
C LYS A 332 -7.02 12.13 12.57
N VAL A 333 -8.25 12.56 12.86
CA VAL A 333 -8.53 13.79 13.63
C VAL A 333 -9.15 13.55 15.00
N LEU A 334 -9.75 12.38 15.25
CA LEU A 334 -10.28 12.03 16.57
C LEU A 334 -9.20 11.50 17.51
N TYR A 335 -8.19 10.79 17.00
CA TYR A 335 -7.20 10.11 17.83
C TYR A 335 -5.78 10.57 17.52
N ASP A 336 -5.04 10.90 18.57
CA ASP A 336 -3.60 11.07 18.50
C ASP A 336 -2.86 9.75 18.73
N ARG A 337 -1.56 9.75 18.39
CA ARG A 337 -0.62 8.66 18.63
C ARG A 337 0.51 9.13 19.55
N LEU A 338 1.37 8.22 19.95
CA LEU A 338 2.53 8.58 20.77
C LEU A 338 3.60 9.30 19.95
N ILE A 339 3.75 8.96 18.67
CA ILE A 339 4.76 9.51 17.75
C ILE A 339 4.07 10.12 16.53
N ALA A 340 4.58 11.24 16.01
CA ALA A 340 4.20 11.81 14.73
C ALA A 340 5.15 11.33 13.61
N CYS A 341 4.65 11.29 12.37
CA CYS A 341 5.47 11.06 11.18
C CYS A 341 5.17 12.07 10.08
N ASP A 342 6.10 12.21 9.14
CA ASP A 342 5.92 13.02 7.93
C ASP A 342 5.03 12.32 6.89
N GLY A 343 4.78 13.00 5.76
CA GLY A 343 3.96 12.46 4.68
C GLY A 343 4.51 11.20 4.00
N ALA A 344 5.81 10.89 4.20
CA ALA A 344 6.45 9.66 3.77
C ALA A 344 6.43 8.57 4.86
N LEU A 345 5.70 8.81 5.96
CA LEU A 345 5.57 7.94 7.13
C LEU A 345 6.86 7.75 7.92
N THR A 346 7.83 8.66 7.76
CA THR A 346 9.05 8.64 8.57
C THR A 346 8.76 9.23 9.95
N PRO A 347 9.05 8.53 11.07
CA PRO A 347 8.89 9.10 12.41
C PRO A 347 9.70 10.38 12.57
N THR A 348 9.07 11.45 13.04
CA THR A 348 9.70 12.78 13.11
C THR A 348 9.93 13.27 14.52
N HIS A 349 8.93 13.14 15.40
CA HIS A 349 8.97 13.67 16.76
C HIS A 349 7.85 13.03 17.62
N GLY A 350 7.92 13.21 18.93
CA GLY A 350 6.87 12.77 19.85
C GLY A 350 5.58 13.57 19.71
N GLN A 351 4.43 12.89 19.59
CA GLN A 351 3.11 13.53 19.53
C GLN A 351 2.50 13.66 20.94
N MET A 352 1.92 12.60 21.49
CA MET A 352 1.44 12.60 22.89
C MET A 352 2.56 12.33 23.93
N ALA A 353 3.72 11.85 23.49
CA ALA A 353 4.83 11.51 24.37
C ALA A 353 6.18 11.78 23.69
N ASP A 354 7.18 12.19 24.46
CA ASP A 354 8.57 12.10 24.03
C ASP A 354 9.02 10.62 24.07
N TYR A 355 9.98 10.24 23.24
CA TYR A 355 10.42 8.85 23.15
C TYR A 355 11.94 8.69 23.04
N GLU A 356 12.44 7.58 23.56
CA GLU A 356 13.84 7.16 23.48
C GLU A 356 13.88 5.68 23.08
N LEU A 357 14.47 5.37 21.92
CA LEU A 357 14.77 4.01 21.49
C LEU A 357 16.23 3.68 21.83
N SER A 358 16.47 2.55 22.49
CA SER A 358 17.82 2.06 22.77
C SER A 358 18.60 1.83 21.47
N SER A 359 19.93 1.93 21.53
CA SER A 359 20.79 1.78 20.35
C SER A 359 20.70 0.41 19.67
N ASP A 360 20.28 -0.62 20.41
CA ASP A 360 20.03 -1.97 19.90
C ASP A 360 18.59 -2.20 19.44
N GLY A 361 17.70 -1.21 19.58
CA GLY A 361 16.29 -1.29 19.18
C GLY A 361 15.41 -2.17 20.07
N MET A 362 15.92 -2.64 21.22
CA MET A 362 15.23 -3.62 22.07
C MET A 362 14.45 -2.99 23.22
N THR A 363 14.58 -1.69 23.46
CA THR A 363 13.84 -0.98 24.51
C THR A 363 13.37 0.37 24.02
N LEU A 364 12.05 0.59 24.05
CA LEU A 364 11.44 1.87 23.72
C LEU A 364 10.78 2.45 24.97
N LYS A 365 11.22 3.65 25.35
CA LYS A 365 10.67 4.39 26.48
C LYS A 365 9.86 5.57 25.96
N PHE A 366 8.69 5.78 26.53
CA PHE A 366 7.87 6.96 26.33
C PHE A 366 7.72 7.72 27.64
N THR A 367 7.80 9.05 27.56
CA THR A 367 7.42 9.96 28.65
C THR A 367 6.27 10.82 28.15
N MET A 368 5.08 10.65 28.72
CA MET A 368 3.87 11.33 28.25
C MET A 368 3.99 12.84 28.49
N LYS A 369 3.45 13.63 27.56
CA LYS A 369 3.38 15.08 27.71
C LYS A 369 2.32 15.46 28.74
N ASP A 370 2.55 16.56 29.44
CA ASP A 370 1.56 17.13 30.36
C ASP A 370 0.37 17.71 29.58
N GLY A 371 -0.83 17.61 30.16
CA GLY A 371 -2.04 18.27 29.63
C GLY A 371 -2.73 17.55 28.46
N VAL A 372 -2.24 16.38 28.05
CA VAL A 372 -2.93 15.53 27.06
C VAL A 372 -4.23 14.97 27.67
N LYS A 373 -5.36 15.21 27.02
CA LYS A 373 -6.70 14.83 27.50
C LYS A 373 -7.51 14.14 26.43
N TRP A 374 -8.38 13.24 26.88
CA TRP A 374 -9.51 12.75 26.11
C TRP A 374 -10.53 13.87 25.88
N HIS A 375 -11.38 13.75 24.86
CA HIS A 375 -12.43 14.73 24.54
C HIS A 375 -13.47 14.91 25.66
N ASP A 376 -13.55 13.96 26.61
CA ASP A 376 -14.39 14.05 27.82
C ASP A 376 -13.71 14.79 28.99
N GLY A 377 -12.47 15.25 28.80
CA GLY A 377 -11.68 16.00 29.76
C GLY A 377 -10.82 15.18 30.71
N ALA A 378 -10.94 13.84 30.69
CA ALA A 378 -10.03 12.98 31.45
C ALA A 378 -8.61 13.03 30.90
N ALA A 379 -7.61 12.85 31.74
CA ALA A 379 -6.22 12.76 31.28
C ALA A 379 -6.00 11.45 30.51
N VAL A 380 -5.18 11.51 29.46
CA VAL A 380 -4.62 10.31 28.82
C VAL A 380 -3.47 9.82 29.69
N THR A 381 -3.45 8.55 30.09
CA THR A 381 -2.40 8.00 30.97
C THR A 381 -1.60 6.88 30.31
N VAL A 382 -0.52 6.46 30.97
CA VAL A 382 0.25 5.27 30.56
C VAL A 382 -0.57 3.97 30.66
N ASP A 383 -1.62 3.94 31.50
CA ASP A 383 -2.52 2.80 31.62
C ASP A 383 -3.36 2.63 30.34
N ASP A 384 -3.85 3.73 29.76
CA ASP A 384 -4.54 3.70 28.45
C ASP A 384 -3.63 3.14 27.34
N VAL A 385 -2.33 3.45 27.39
CA VAL A 385 -1.33 2.95 26.44
C VAL A 385 -1.13 1.44 26.61
N GLN A 386 -0.87 0.97 27.84
CA GLN A 386 -0.72 -0.45 28.14
C GLN A 386 -2.00 -1.22 27.74
N PHE A 387 -3.17 -0.74 28.17
CA PHE A 387 -4.46 -1.31 27.82
C PHE A 387 -4.61 -1.43 26.30
N SER A 388 -4.31 -0.37 25.55
CA SER A 388 -4.46 -0.38 24.10
C SER A 388 -3.59 -1.47 23.47
N ILE A 389 -2.32 -1.62 23.90
CA ILE A 389 -1.38 -2.64 23.38
C ILE A 389 -1.87 -4.06 23.71
N GLU A 390 -2.30 -4.28 24.94
CA GLU A 390 -2.86 -5.57 25.39
C GLU A 390 -4.18 -5.90 24.70
N LYS A 391 -4.98 -4.89 24.33
CA LYS A 391 -6.25 -5.11 23.63
C LYS A 391 -6.07 -5.45 22.16
N ILE A 392 -5.22 -4.70 21.45
CA ILE A 392 -5.03 -4.87 20.01
C ILE A 392 -4.42 -6.24 19.66
N ILE A 393 -3.52 -6.77 20.50
CA ILE A 393 -2.84 -8.05 20.24
C ILE A 393 -3.83 -9.24 20.19
N LEU A 394 -4.98 -9.10 20.86
CA LEU A 394 -6.06 -10.08 20.87
C LEU A 394 -7.07 -9.87 19.72
N ALA A 395 -6.94 -8.79 18.93
CA ALA A 395 -7.85 -8.43 17.86
C ALA A 395 -7.32 -8.94 16.50
N PRO A 396 -7.85 -10.04 15.93
CA PRO A 396 -7.29 -10.67 14.73
C PRO A 396 -7.42 -9.80 13.46
N THR A 397 -8.36 -8.85 13.47
CA THR A 397 -8.62 -7.89 12.38
C THR A 397 -7.67 -6.69 12.42
N ALA A 398 -6.85 -6.53 13.47
CA ALA A 398 -5.87 -5.46 13.52
C ALA A 398 -4.82 -5.57 12.40
N HIS A 399 -4.27 -4.43 12.03
CA HIS A 399 -3.25 -4.32 10.99
C HIS A 399 -2.02 -5.16 11.32
N LYS A 400 -1.49 -5.88 10.34
CA LYS A 400 -0.45 -6.90 10.56
C LYS A 400 0.87 -6.33 11.05
N VAL A 401 1.26 -5.13 10.62
CA VAL A 401 2.43 -4.41 11.20
C VAL A 401 2.28 -4.18 12.69
N LEU A 402 1.13 -3.69 13.16
CA LEU A 402 0.90 -3.43 14.58
C LEU A 402 0.98 -4.75 15.38
N LEU A 403 0.31 -5.80 14.90
CA LEU A 403 0.37 -7.13 15.52
C LEU A 403 1.79 -7.70 15.53
N SER A 404 2.57 -7.54 14.46
CA SER A 404 3.97 -7.99 14.39
C SER A 404 4.81 -7.35 15.49
N THR A 405 4.71 -6.03 15.64
CA THR A 405 5.45 -5.30 16.66
C THR A 405 5.03 -5.72 18.07
N PHE A 406 3.73 -5.76 18.36
CA PHE A 406 3.26 -6.09 19.70
C PHE A 406 3.47 -7.55 20.10
N ASN A 407 3.39 -8.49 19.15
CA ASN A 407 3.77 -9.90 19.36
C ASN A 407 5.27 -10.06 19.66
N SER A 408 6.10 -9.09 19.29
CA SER A 408 7.54 -9.12 19.53
C SER A 408 7.94 -8.59 20.91
N ILE A 409 6.98 -8.09 21.71
CA ILE A 409 7.22 -7.63 23.09
C ILE A 409 7.45 -8.84 24.00
N LYS A 410 8.38 -8.70 24.95
CA LYS A 410 8.63 -9.71 25.98
C LYS A 410 7.37 -9.99 26.79
N GLY A 411 6.99 -11.25 26.94
CA GLY A 411 5.76 -11.64 27.64
C GLY A 411 4.50 -11.65 26.79
N ALA A 412 4.57 -11.27 25.50
CA ALA A 412 3.38 -11.22 24.64
C ALA A 412 2.79 -12.62 24.39
N GLU A 413 3.64 -13.64 24.21
CA GLU A 413 3.18 -15.02 24.00
C GLU A 413 2.42 -15.55 25.23
N GLU A 414 2.94 -15.31 26.44
CA GLU A 414 2.32 -15.73 27.69
C GLU A 414 0.98 -15.02 27.94
N PHE A 415 0.88 -13.74 27.58
CA PHE A 415 -0.35 -12.95 27.64
C PHE A 415 -1.39 -13.46 26.65
N ILE A 416 -1.03 -13.65 25.37
CA ILE A 416 -1.93 -14.19 24.34
C ILE A 416 -2.45 -15.59 24.73
N ALA A 417 -1.59 -16.42 25.33
CA ALA A 417 -1.96 -17.74 25.81
C ALA A 417 -2.88 -17.73 27.04
N GLY A 418 -3.13 -16.57 27.67
CA GLY A 418 -3.91 -16.43 28.89
C GLY A 418 -3.19 -16.96 30.13
N THR A 419 -1.86 -17.08 30.09
CA THR A 419 -1.02 -17.55 31.21
C THR A 419 -0.41 -16.42 32.03
N ALA A 420 -0.53 -15.18 31.55
CA ALA A 420 -0.18 -13.95 32.26
C ALA A 420 -1.31 -12.93 32.11
N ASP A 421 -1.59 -12.17 33.17
CA ASP A 421 -2.65 -11.14 33.17
C ASP A 421 -2.23 -9.89 32.38
N HIS A 422 -0.92 -9.63 32.27
CA HIS A 422 -0.33 -8.49 31.58
C HIS A 422 0.95 -8.89 30.81
N ILE A 423 1.34 -8.08 29.83
CA ILE A 423 2.57 -8.29 29.06
C ILE A 423 3.79 -7.86 29.90
N SER A 424 4.62 -8.82 30.30
CA SER A 424 5.74 -8.58 31.24
C SER A 424 6.83 -7.62 30.76
N GLY A 425 6.93 -7.36 29.45
CA GLY A 425 7.83 -6.38 28.86
C GLY A 425 7.33 -4.94 28.93
N ILE A 426 6.10 -4.70 29.38
CA ILE A 426 5.53 -3.37 29.57
C ILE A 426 5.67 -2.96 31.04
N ASN A 427 6.39 -1.89 31.29
CA ASN A 427 6.61 -1.35 32.64
C ASN A 427 6.18 0.11 32.70
N THR A 428 5.27 0.43 33.62
CA THR A 428 4.81 1.80 33.87
C THR A 428 5.42 2.34 35.17
N ASP A 429 5.88 3.59 35.16
CA ASP A 429 6.38 4.31 36.33
C ASP A 429 6.03 5.80 36.23
N GLY A 430 5.09 6.24 37.07
CA GLY A 430 4.55 7.60 37.00
C GLY A 430 3.94 7.89 35.62
N ASN A 431 4.51 8.85 34.90
CA ASN A 431 4.07 9.26 33.57
C ASN A 431 4.91 8.67 32.43
N THR A 432 5.64 7.59 32.72
CA THR A 432 6.53 6.90 31.78
C THR A 432 6.07 5.47 31.56
N ILE A 433 6.18 5.01 30.32
CA ILE A 433 5.98 3.61 29.94
C ILE A 433 7.22 3.12 29.17
N THR A 434 7.75 1.96 29.56
CA THR A 434 8.91 1.32 28.94
C THR A 434 8.49 -0.02 28.35
N ILE A 435 8.85 -0.26 27.09
CA ILE A 435 8.52 -1.46 26.33
C ILE A 435 9.81 -2.21 26.02
N GLU A 436 9.96 -3.40 26.59
CA GLU A 436 11.06 -4.33 26.34
C GLU A 436 10.67 -5.37 25.29
N MET A 437 11.45 -5.45 24.22
CA MET A 437 11.24 -6.40 23.14
C MET A 437 11.86 -7.76 23.49
N ALA A 438 11.19 -8.86 23.14
CA ALA A 438 11.81 -10.20 23.09
C ALA A 438 12.54 -10.42 21.76
N LYS A 439 12.05 -9.78 20.70
CA LYS A 439 12.62 -9.81 19.35
C LYS A 439 12.62 -8.41 18.77
N LEU A 440 13.71 -8.03 18.10
CA LEU A 440 13.78 -6.78 17.35
C LEU A 440 12.66 -6.73 16.30
N ASP A 441 11.91 -5.63 16.28
CA ASP A 441 11.01 -5.27 15.18
C ASP A 441 11.46 -3.94 14.59
N PRO A 442 11.88 -3.89 13.31
CA PRO A 442 12.42 -2.68 12.70
C PRO A 442 11.38 -1.58 12.52
N ASN A 443 10.09 -1.90 12.67
CA ASN A 443 8.98 -0.98 12.48
C ASN A 443 8.46 -0.42 13.81
N ILE A 444 9.13 -0.65 14.95
CA ILE A 444 8.62 -0.25 16.27
C ILE A 444 8.21 1.23 16.34
N LEU A 445 9.02 2.15 15.80
CA LEU A 445 8.67 3.57 15.75
C LEU A 445 7.51 3.86 14.79
N LEU A 446 7.51 3.24 13.60
CA LEU A 446 6.43 3.35 12.63
C LEU A 446 5.09 2.90 13.23
N THR A 447 5.07 1.78 13.96
CA THR A 447 3.90 1.26 14.67
C THR A 447 3.29 2.33 15.59
N PHE A 448 4.11 3.02 16.39
CA PHE A 448 3.62 4.07 17.28
C PHE A 448 3.28 5.40 16.59
N THR A 449 3.54 5.53 15.28
CA THR A 449 3.01 6.63 14.46
C THR A 449 1.61 6.37 13.92
N GLN A 450 1.21 5.09 13.85
CA GLN A 450 -0.07 4.64 13.30
C GLN A 450 -1.05 4.21 14.38
N PHE A 451 -0.54 3.75 15.52
CA PHE A 451 -1.31 3.19 16.60
C PHE A 451 -2.04 4.28 17.41
N ALA A 452 -3.35 4.37 17.21
CA ALA A 452 -4.23 5.20 18.02
C ALA A 452 -4.34 4.62 19.44
N ILE A 453 -4.11 5.44 20.46
CA ILE A 453 -4.41 5.07 21.84
C ILE A 453 -5.91 5.23 22.05
N LEU A 454 -6.54 4.23 22.68
CA LEU A 454 -7.98 4.24 22.97
C LEU A 454 -8.23 4.27 24.48
N PRO A 455 -9.30 4.92 24.94
CA PRO A 455 -9.57 5.09 26.36
C PRO A 455 -10.04 3.78 27.02
N GLU A 456 -9.26 3.27 27.98
CA GLU A 456 -9.54 2.01 28.70
C GLU A 456 -10.94 2.00 29.30
N LYS A 457 -11.31 3.13 29.94
CA LYS A 457 -12.61 3.37 30.60
C LYS A 457 -13.83 2.96 29.76
N TYR A 458 -13.74 3.00 28.43
CA TYR A 458 -14.85 2.67 27.54
C TYR A 458 -14.73 1.29 26.86
N LEU A 459 -13.56 0.66 26.92
CA LEU A 459 -13.22 -0.51 26.11
C LEU A 459 -12.69 -1.70 26.92
N ALA A 460 -12.52 -1.55 28.25
CA ALA A 460 -12.08 -2.63 29.13
C ALA A 460 -12.85 -3.94 28.87
N ASP A 461 -14.17 -3.88 28.87
CA ASP A 461 -15.07 -5.03 28.67
C ASP A 461 -15.37 -5.39 27.20
N ALA A 462 -14.81 -4.67 26.22
CA ALA A 462 -15.07 -4.94 24.81
C ALA A 462 -14.51 -6.31 24.39
N ASP A 463 -15.24 -7.08 23.57
CA ASP A 463 -14.70 -8.32 23.00
C ASP A 463 -13.69 -7.98 21.87
N PRO A 464 -12.40 -8.34 21.98
CA PRO A 464 -11.41 -8.03 20.96
C PRO A 464 -11.71 -8.71 19.61
N LEU A 465 -12.47 -9.80 19.59
CA LEU A 465 -12.92 -10.47 18.36
C LEU A 465 -14.08 -9.73 17.67
N LYS A 466 -14.73 -8.81 18.39
CA LYS A 466 -15.93 -8.08 17.95
C LYS A 466 -15.86 -6.60 18.35
N MET A 467 -14.67 -6.00 18.33
CA MET A 467 -14.42 -4.64 18.82
C MET A 467 -15.46 -3.63 18.32
N LEU A 468 -15.78 -3.66 17.02
CA LEU A 468 -16.73 -2.74 16.38
C LEU A 468 -18.17 -2.84 16.91
N GLN A 469 -18.52 -3.93 17.60
CA GLN A 469 -19.84 -4.09 18.25
C GLN A 469 -19.90 -3.37 19.60
N SER A 470 -18.79 -2.87 20.12
CA SER A 470 -18.79 -2.03 21.32
C SER A 470 -19.58 -0.74 21.07
N PRO A 471 -20.46 -0.32 22.01
CA PRO A 471 -21.16 0.97 21.92
C PRO A 471 -20.22 2.18 21.76
N PHE A 472 -18.95 2.04 22.14
CA PHE A 472 -17.92 3.06 21.93
C PHE A 472 -17.85 3.51 20.46
N PHE A 473 -17.95 2.57 19.50
CA PHE A 473 -17.85 2.89 18.08
C PHE A 473 -19.13 3.50 17.49
N GLN A 474 -20.14 3.82 18.30
CA GLN A 474 -21.27 4.64 17.88
C GLN A 474 -21.01 6.14 18.10
N HIS A 475 -20.18 6.48 19.09
CA HIS A 475 -19.83 7.87 19.41
C HIS A 475 -18.49 7.93 20.15
N PRO A 476 -17.37 7.61 19.48
CA PRO A 476 -16.08 7.45 20.14
C PRO A 476 -15.57 8.76 20.77
N VAL A 477 -14.85 8.58 21.86
CA VAL A 477 -14.08 9.63 22.55
C VAL A 477 -12.61 9.42 22.16
N GLY A 478 -11.95 10.45 21.68
CA GLY A 478 -10.54 10.40 21.31
C GLY A 478 -9.73 11.52 21.96
N SER A 479 -8.47 11.68 21.56
CA SER A 479 -7.52 12.65 22.11
C SER A 479 -7.13 13.76 21.13
N GLY A 480 -7.59 13.67 19.88
CA GLY A 480 -7.15 14.50 18.76
C GLY A 480 -7.77 15.90 18.70
N PRO A 481 -7.40 16.67 17.66
CA PRO A 481 -7.78 18.07 17.49
C PRO A 481 -9.29 18.30 17.27
N TYR A 482 -10.01 17.31 16.76
CA TYR A 482 -11.45 17.38 16.55
C TYR A 482 -12.17 16.32 17.38
N LYS A 483 -13.39 16.63 17.80
CA LYS A 483 -14.30 15.71 18.50
C LYS A 483 -15.64 15.61 17.80
N ILE A 484 -16.40 14.56 18.07
CA ILE A 484 -17.74 14.41 17.51
C ILE A 484 -18.66 15.47 18.12
N GLY A 485 -19.23 16.32 17.27
CA GLY A 485 -20.30 17.24 17.65
C GLY A 485 -21.68 16.60 17.44
N LYS A 486 -21.90 16.00 16.27
CA LYS A 486 -23.14 15.29 15.93
C LYS A 486 -22.86 14.15 14.97
N VAL A 487 -23.57 13.04 15.10
CA VAL A 487 -23.52 11.94 14.13
C VAL A 487 -24.90 11.36 13.92
N GLU A 488 -25.22 11.07 12.67
CA GLU A 488 -26.36 10.28 12.24
C GLU A 488 -25.82 9.21 11.30
N MET A 489 -25.77 7.96 11.79
CA MET A 489 -25.18 6.82 11.07
C MET A 489 -25.83 6.67 9.70
N ASN A 490 -25.01 6.46 8.67
CA ASN A 490 -25.44 6.36 7.27
C ASN A 490 -26.09 7.64 6.71
N ASP A 491 -25.91 8.81 7.36
CA ASP A 491 -26.33 10.11 6.82
C ASP A 491 -25.23 11.19 6.90
N TYR A 492 -24.77 11.57 8.09
CA TYR A 492 -23.68 12.54 8.24
C TYR A 492 -22.96 12.46 9.59
N LEU A 493 -21.74 13.01 9.61
CA LEU A 493 -20.96 13.28 10.80
C LEU A 493 -20.53 14.76 10.79
N VAL A 494 -20.75 15.45 11.90
CA VAL A 494 -20.19 16.78 12.16
C VAL A 494 -19.17 16.67 13.29
N MET A 495 -17.91 16.97 13.00
CA MET A 495 -16.85 17.10 13.99
C MET A 495 -16.56 18.58 14.24
N VAL A 496 -16.31 18.92 15.51
CA VAL A 496 -16.06 20.29 15.97
C VAL A 496 -14.69 20.36 16.67
N PRO A 497 -14.07 21.55 16.75
CA PRO A 497 -12.81 21.74 17.46
C PRO A 497 -12.84 21.18 18.89
N ASN A 498 -11.75 20.51 19.27
CA ASN A 498 -11.44 20.27 20.66
C ASN A 498 -10.76 21.54 21.23
N GLU A 499 -11.54 22.37 21.92
CA GLU A 499 -11.06 23.63 22.51
C GLU A 499 -9.93 23.43 23.55
N ASP A 500 -9.84 22.24 24.15
CA ASP A 500 -8.81 21.87 25.12
C ASP A 500 -7.62 21.11 24.48
N TYR A 501 -7.50 21.11 23.14
CA TYR A 501 -6.41 20.41 22.46
C TYR A 501 -5.05 21.00 22.81
N TYR A 502 -4.12 20.15 23.24
CA TYR A 502 -2.84 20.56 23.80
C TYR A 502 -1.88 21.18 22.76
N ASP A 503 -2.10 20.92 21.47
CA ASP A 503 -1.27 21.42 20.36
C ASP A 503 -1.99 22.47 19.48
N GLY A 504 -2.94 23.19 20.07
CA GLY A 504 -3.58 24.37 19.47
C GLY A 504 -4.97 24.13 18.91
N VAL A 505 -5.88 25.06 19.18
CA VAL A 505 -7.29 24.95 18.77
C VAL A 505 -7.42 25.03 17.24
N PRO A 506 -8.11 24.08 16.60
CA PRO A 506 -8.34 24.14 15.16
C PRO A 506 -9.08 25.39 14.68
N LYS A 507 -8.72 25.85 13.48
CA LYS A 507 -9.32 27.05 12.85
C LYS A 507 -10.55 26.78 12.00
N ILE A 508 -10.73 25.56 11.49
CA ILE A 508 -11.94 25.15 10.79
C ILE A 508 -13.01 24.81 11.85
N ASP A 509 -14.14 25.51 11.81
CA ASP A 509 -15.21 25.43 12.81
C ASP A 509 -15.95 24.08 12.79
N GLU A 510 -16.09 23.48 11.61
CA GLU A 510 -16.77 22.18 11.44
C GLU A 510 -16.12 21.36 10.32
N ILE A 511 -15.96 20.05 10.56
CA ILE A 511 -15.69 19.06 9.52
C ILE A 511 -16.98 18.24 9.34
N GLN A 512 -17.58 18.33 8.16
CA GLN A 512 -18.80 17.60 7.81
C GLN A 512 -18.46 16.43 6.89
N CYS A 513 -18.67 15.21 7.37
CA CYS A 513 -18.37 13.99 6.63
C CYS A 513 -19.65 13.28 6.18
N TYR A 514 -19.71 12.89 4.91
CA TYR A 514 -20.81 12.08 4.37
C TYR A 514 -20.41 10.61 4.22
N PRO A 515 -21.34 9.64 4.42
CA PRO A 515 -21.10 8.22 4.28
C PRO A 515 -20.70 7.87 2.85
N SER A 516 -19.42 7.60 2.67
CA SER A 516 -18.79 7.37 1.36
C SER A 516 -17.34 6.95 1.60
N PHE A 517 -16.80 6.13 0.71
CA PHE A 517 -15.43 5.60 0.76
C PHE A 517 -14.76 5.66 -0.63
N ASP A 518 -13.58 5.06 -0.76
CA ASP A 518 -12.87 4.91 -2.04
C ASP A 518 -13.79 4.41 -3.17
N SER A 519 -13.84 5.13 -4.29
CA SER A 519 -14.68 4.82 -5.46
C SER A 519 -16.19 5.03 -5.26
N ASP A 520 -16.59 5.96 -4.37
CA ASP A 520 -17.98 6.41 -4.29
C ASP A 520 -18.43 7.04 -5.62
N PRO A 521 -19.52 6.55 -6.23
CA PRO A 521 -20.04 7.09 -7.48
C PRO A 521 -20.47 8.57 -7.39
N ASN A 522 -20.62 9.13 -6.19
CA ASN A 522 -21.01 10.52 -5.97
C ASN A 522 -19.83 11.48 -5.82
N VAL A 523 -18.57 11.03 -5.75
CA VAL A 523 -17.40 11.92 -5.55
C VAL A 523 -17.39 13.07 -6.56
N VAL A 524 -17.47 12.75 -7.87
CA VAL A 524 -17.46 13.74 -8.94
C VAL A 524 -18.68 14.66 -8.87
N LYS A 525 -19.86 14.12 -8.55
CA LYS A 525 -21.10 14.88 -8.41
C LYS A 525 -21.02 15.89 -7.25
N ASN A 526 -20.53 15.45 -6.09
CA ASN A 526 -20.41 16.28 -4.90
C ASN A 526 -19.34 17.35 -5.08
N ALA A 527 -18.21 17.02 -5.70
CA ALA A 527 -17.18 17.99 -6.09
C ALA A 527 -17.73 19.04 -7.07
N THR A 528 -18.50 18.62 -8.09
CA THR A 528 -19.15 19.54 -9.05
C THR A 528 -20.15 20.48 -8.36
N ALA A 529 -20.85 19.99 -7.34
CA ALA A 529 -21.80 20.78 -6.56
C ALA A 529 -21.13 21.70 -5.52
N GLY A 530 -19.80 21.63 -5.37
CA GLY A 530 -19.04 22.41 -4.40
C GLY A 530 -19.27 21.98 -2.95
N ILE A 531 -19.66 20.72 -2.73
CA ILE A 531 -19.93 20.14 -1.41
C ILE A 531 -18.97 18.99 -1.04
N LEU A 532 -17.75 19.07 -1.57
CA LEU A 532 -16.66 18.14 -1.30
C LEU A 532 -15.33 18.89 -1.43
N ASP A 533 -14.69 19.13 -0.29
CA ASP A 533 -13.52 20.00 -0.17
C ASP A 533 -12.20 19.25 -0.01
N TYR A 534 -12.24 18.00 0.46
CA TYR A 534 -11.04 17.21 0.66
C TYR A 534 -11.34 15.71 0.50
N GLY A 535 -10.37 14.97 -0.03
CA GLY A 535 -10.37 13.51 -0.04
C GLY A 535 -9.32 12.98 -1.00
N PHE A 536 -9.43 11.70 -1.36
CA PHE A 536 -8.55 11.10 -2.35
C PHE A 536 -9.28 10.08 -3.23
N SER A 537 -8.73 9.80 -4.40
CA SER A 537 -9.19 8.72 -5.29
C SER A 537 -8.02 7.88 -5.79
N LYS A 538 -8.34 6.63 -6.14
CA LYS A 538 -7.48 5.64 -6.82
C LYS A 538 -8.04 5.28 -8.20
N ASN A 539 -9.14 5.89 -8.60
CA ASN A 539 -9.88 5.54 -9.81
C ASN A 539 -9.54 6.55 -10.93
N PRO A 540 -8.82 6.13 -11.98
CA PRO A 540 -8.42 7.03 -13.07
C PRO A 540 -9.60 7.77 -13.74
N SER A 541 -10.77 7.13 -13.84
CA SER A 541 -11.96 7.77 -14.44
C SER A 541 -12.50 8.92 -13.57
N GLU A 542 -12.50 8.74 -12.25
CA GLU A 542 -12.88 9.79 -11.30
C GLU A 542 -11.86 10.92 -11.33
N VAL A 543 -10.56 10.59 -11.33
CA VAL A 543 -9.46 11.57 -11.38
C VAL A 543 -9.55 12.42 -12.64
N SER A 544 -9.81 11.81 -13.79
CA SER A 544 -10.01 12.53 -15.06
C SER A 544 -11.16 13.54 -14.97
N SER A 545 -12.25 13.14 -14.30
CA SER A 545 -13.43 14.00 -14.12
C SER A 545 -13.18 15.13 -13.13
N LEU A 546 -12.49 14.85 -12.01
CA LEU A 546 -12.10 15.85 -11.01
C LEU A 546 -11.12 16.87 -11.58
N ARG A 547 -10.17 16.45 -12.43
CA ARG A 547 -9.19 17.32 -13.09
C ARG A 547 -9.83 18.35 -14.01
N ALA A 548 -11.03 18.07 -14.52
CA ALA A 548 -11.78 18.98 -15.38
C ALA A 548 -12.60 20.04 -14.61
N LEU A 549 -12.61 20.00 -13.27
CA LEU A 549 -13.35 20.94 -12.43
C LEU A 549 -12.47 22.14 -12.04
N ASP A 550 -12.96 23.36 -12.29
CA ASP A 550 -12.23 24.60 -11.97
C ASP A 550 -12.15 24.88 -10.45
N ASN A 551 -13.00 24.22 -9.65
CA ASN A 551 -13.08 24.40 -8.20
C ASN A 551 -12.29 23.34 -7.41
N ILE A 552 -11.59 22.42 -8.09
CA ILE A 552 -10.80 21.35 -7.46
C ILE A 552 -9.34 21.45 -7.90
N LYS A 553 -8.43 21.28 -6.95
CA LYS A 553 -7.01 21.00 -7.16
C LYS A 553 -6.78 19.51 -6.95
N LEU A 554 -5.92 18.92 -7.77
CA LEU A 554 -5.48 17.54 -7.63
C LEU A 554 -3.98 17.49 -7.41
N GLU A 555 -3.57 16.78 -6.38
CA GLU A 555 -2.18 16.44 -6.13
C GLU A 555 -1.98 14.93 -6.30
N THR A 556 -0.92 14.55 -7.02
CA THR A 556 -0.51 13.14 -7.14
C THR A 556 0.49 12.83 -6.04
N VAL A 557 0.15 11.85 -5.21
CA VAL A 557 0.98 11.39 -4.10
C VAL A 557 1.43 9.97 -4.39
N ASP A 558 2.74 9.80 -4.58
CA ASP A 558 3.34 8.47 -4.69
C ASP A 558 3.27 7.75 -3.35
N VAL A 559 2.80 6.51 -3.38
CA VAL A 559 2.63 5.68 -2.18
C VAL A 559 3.15 4.27 -2.43
N PRO A 560 3.51 3.52 -1.37
CA PRO A 560 3.74 2.08 -1.43
C PRO A 560 2.45 1.31 -1.76
N TYR A 561 1.98 1.42 -3.01
CA TYR A 561 0.83 0.68 -3.52
C TYR A 561 1.07 0.13 -4.92
N THR A 562 1.19 -1.19 -5.00
CA THR A 562 1.56 -1.89 -6.24
C THR A 562 0.42 -2.83 -6.66
N ARG A 563 0.01 -2.76 -7.93
CA ARG A 563 -0.93 -3.71 -8.54
C ARG A 563 -0.16 -4.89 -9.08
N ILE A 564 -0.62 -6.08 -8.72
CA ILE A 564 0.14 -7.32 -8.84
C ILE A 564 -0.73 -8.38 -9.52
N LEU A 565 -0.09 -9.12 -10.42
CA LEU A 565 -0.55 -10.42 -10.87
C LEU A 565 0.15 -11.51 -10.05
N TRP A 566 -0.59 -12.13 -9.15
CA TRP A 566 -0.12 -13.18 -8.25
C TRP A 566 -0.12 -14.54 -8.96
N PHE A 567 0.96 -15.29 -8.81
CA PHE A 567 1.07 -16.67 -9.30
C PHE A 567 0.82 -17.65 -8.16
N TYR A 568 -0.19 -18.50 -8.26
CA TYR A 568 -0.38 -19.60 -7.32
C TYR A 568 0.46 -20.80 -7.78
N GLN A 569 1.55 -21.07 -7.08
CA GLN A 569 2.61 -21.97 -7.54
C GLN A 569 2.58 -23.34 -6.85
N TYR A 570 1.76 -23.52 -5.81
CA TYR A 570 1.56 -24.81 -5.15
C TYR A 570 0.95 -25.85 -6.11
N PRO A 571 1.19 -27.15 -5.89
CA PRO A 571 0.49 -28.22 -6.62
C PRO A 571 -1.02 -27.99 -6.63
N LYS A 572 -1.68 -28.27 -7.75
CA LYS A 572 -3.15 -28.21 -7.80
C LYS A 572 -3.76 -29.38 -7.04
N LYS A 573 -4.96 -29.15 -6.48
CA LYS A 573 -5.81 -30.19 -5.86
C LYS A 573 -6.36 -31.16 -6.91
#